data_AF-A0A0M0JUR9-F1
#
_entry.id   AF-A0A0M0JUR9-F1
#
_cell.length_a   1.000
_cell.length_b   1.000
_cell.length_c   1.000
_cell.angle_alpha   90.00
_cell.angle_beta   90.00
_cell.angle_gamma   90.00
#
_symmetry.space_group_name_H-M   'P 1'
#
loop_
_entity.id
_entity.type
_entity.pdbx_description
1 polymer ?
#
loop_
_entity_poly.entity_id
_entity_poly.type
_entity_poly.pdbx_seq_one_letter_code
_entity_poly.pdbx_strand_id
1 'polypeptide(L)'
;MHVELDGAIINGRWDCSTVAVYDGVIDDDLRSRLLGLLGSAAGWQPDAGPDVLCWEREGFRDVLGDKSEGALSWGLTDDALGRLCSQSPTPGPVLELQSRLQLLIDAANPGVACTVCRMPPAALGDEVPPLAANAPTAAEDRAAFNWHIDADPMLLPPSPWTDYYSRYPNRDPGRPRFVTALLYLPAEWRAEWGAPTRFLDTPTARVLETTPSPGRLILMDQDITHSVTAPNALAGDRPRYSLVLKLVVHPPDGGPLITPRLARSEAVLFGSAARKGEP
;
A
#
# COMPACT_ATOMS: atom_id res chain seq x y z
N MET A 1 7.51 -11.32 -7.39
CA MET A 1 6.45 -11.50 -8.43
C MET A 1 6.11 -10.13 -9.00
N HIS A 2 5.88 -10.00 -10.30
CA HIS A 2 5.45 -8.76 -10.95
C HIS A 2 4.26 -9.07 -11.86
N VAL A 3 3.11 -8.47 -11.57
CA VAL A 3 1.85 -8.71 -12.28
C VAL A 3 1.26 -7.38 -12.75
N GLU A 4 0.73 -7.37 -13.96
CA GLU A 4 -0.12 -6.30 -14.46
C GLU A 4 -1.57 -6.79 -14.58
N LEU A 5 -2.52 -5.97 -14.14
CA LEU A 5 -3.97 -6.18 -14.22
C LEU A 5 -4.68 -4.88 -14.60
N ASP A 6 -6.01 -4.90 -14.70
CA ASP A 6 -6.83 -3.72 -15.02
C ASP A 6 -6.41 -3.06 -16.35
N GLY A 7 -6.26 -3.88 -17.39
CA GLY A 7 -5.93 -3.43 -18.74
C GLY A 7 -7.06 -2.63 -19.39
N ALA A 8 -6.77 -1.38 -19.75
CA ALA A 8 -7.72 -0.50 -20.44
C ALA A 8 -7.01 0.45 -21.43
N ILE A 9 -7.79 1.01 -22.36
CA ILE A 9 -7.32 2.11 -23.22
C ILE A 9 -7.63 3.43 -22.53
N ILE A 10 -6.59 4.15 -22.13
CA ILE A 10 -6.67 5.47 -21.51
C ILE A 10 -5.95 6.47 -22.42
N ASN A 11 -6.65 7.52 -22.87
CA ASN A 11 -6.10 8.52 -23.78
C ASN A 11 -5.44 7.93 -25.05
N GLY A 12 -6.01 6.85 -25.59
CA GLY A 12 -5.49 6.16 -26.77
C GLY A 12 -4.27 5.26 -26.53
N ARG A 13 -3.85 5.09 -25.27
CA ARG A 13 -2.74 4.21 -24.87
C ARG A 13 -3.27 3.04 -24.05
N TRP A 14 -2.72 1.85 -24.29
CA TRP A 14 -2.93 0.71 -23.40
C TRP A 14 -2.23 0.95 -22.06
N ASP A 15 -3.00 0.88 -20.98
CA ASP A 15 -2.58 1.15 -19.63
C ASP A 15 -2.96 -0.05 -18.74
N CYS A 16 -2.10 -0.41 -17.79
CA CYS A 16 -2.32 -1.49 -16.84
C CYS A 16 -1.79 -1.08 -15.47
N SER A 17 -2.50 -1.49 -14.42
CA SER A 17 -2.06 -1.29 -13.06
C SER A 17 -1.07 -2.38 -12.64
N THR A 18 -0.10 -2.02 -11.81
CA THR A 18 1.01 -2.91 -11.40
C THR A 18 0.84 -3.38 -9.97
N VAL A 19 1.08 -4.68 -9.73
CA VAL A 19 1.34 -5.28 -8.41
C VAL A 19 2.70 -5.96 -8.44
N ALA A 20 3.65 -5.45 -7.65
CA ALA A 20 4.99 -5.98 -7.52
C ALA A 20 5.24 -6.46 -6.08
N VAL A 21 5.44 -7.76 -5.92
CA VAL A 21 5.68 -8.41 -4.62
C VAL A 21 7.16 -8.75 -4.47
N TYR A 22 7.72 -8.31 -3.36
CA TYR A 22 9.11 -8.44 -2.98
C TYR A 22 9.25 -9.15 -1.64
N ASP A 23 10.10 -10.17 -1.62
CA ASP A 23 10.55 -10.84 -0.40
C ASP A 23 12.03 -10.47 -0.18
N GLY A 24 12.44 -10.28 1.08
CA GLY A 24 13.84 -10.00 1.45
C GLY A 24 14.29 -8.54 1.30
N VAL A 25 13.44 -7.62 0.82
CA VAL A 25 13.71 -6.17 0.89
C VAL A 25 13.66 -5.69 2.34
N ILE A 26 12.73 -6.26 3.11
CA ILE A 26 12.58 -6.02 4.54
C ILE A 26 13.07 -7.28 5.23
N ASP A 27 14.21 -7.17 5.91
CA ASP A 27 14.74 -8.26 6.72
C ASP A 27 14.01 -8.33 8.08
N ASP A 28 14.31 -9.38 8.85
CA ASP A 28 13.68 -9.61 10.14
C ASP A 28 13.95 -8.49 11.16
N ASP A 29 15.13 -7.87 11.11
CA ASP A 29 15.49 -6.78 12.02
C ASP A 29 14.65 -5.54 11.73
N LEU A 30 14.59 -5.09 10.48
CA LEU A 30 13.77 -3.95 10.08
C LEU A 30 12.28 -4.23 10.31
N ARG A 31 11.79 -5.43 9.97
CA ARG A 31 10.41 -5.86 10.22
C ARG A 31 10.08 -5.77 11.70
N SER A 32 10.93 -6.33 12.57
CA SER A 32 10.71 -6.33 14.02
C SER A 32 10.72 -4.92 14.59
N ARG A 33 11.65 -4.06 14.14
CA ARG A 33 11.70 -2.65 14.57
C ARG A 33 10.49 -1.85 14.10
N LEU A 34 10.01 -2.07 12.86
CA LEU A 34 8.78 -1.45 12.35
C LEU A 34 7.56 -1.89 13.16
N LEU A 35 7.43 -3.19 13.44
CA LEU A 35 6.35 -3.71 14.29
C LEU A 35 6.40 -3.07 15.67
N GLY A 36 7.59 -2.96 16.28
CA GLY A 36 7.77 -2.33 17.58
C GLY A 36 7.30 -0.87 17.66
N LEU A 37 7.28 -0.13 16.54
CA LEU A 37 6.73 1.23 16.50
C LEU A 37 5.19 1.26 16.62
N LEU A 38 4.53 0.13 16.39
CA LEU A 38 3.06 0.02 16.46
C LEU A 38 2.55 -0.29 17.87
N GLY A 39 3.43 -0.35 18.88
CA GLY A 39 3.07 -0.56 20.29
C GLY A 39 3.57 0.55 21.20
N SER A 40 3.08 0.59 22.43
CA SER A 40 3.29 1.69 23.37
C SER A 40 4.60 1.60 24.18
N ALA A 41 5.07 0.40 24.55
CA ALA A 41 6.35 0.20 25.28
C ALA A 41 6.64 -1.30 25.54
N ALA A 42 7.75 -1.54 26.26
CA ALA A 42 8.27 -2.86 26.63
C ALA A 42 7.22 -3.77 27.28
N GLY A 43 7.05 -4.95 26.72
CA GLY A 43 6.15 -5.99 27.23
C GLY A 43 4.98 -6.32 26.32
N TRP A 44 4.65 -5.47 25.33
CA TRP A 44 3.67 -5.82 24.31
C TRP A 44 4.11 -7.08 23.54
N GLN A 45 3.18 -8.04 23.44
CA GLN A 45 3.35 -9.29 22.71
C GLN A 45 2.46 -9.21 21.46
N PRO A 46 3.01 -8.91 20.26
CA PRO A 46 2.21 -8.75 19.05
C PRO A 46 1.32 -9.96 18.74
N ASP A 47 1.82 -11.17 19.01
CA ASP A 47 1.09 -12.42 18.76
C ASP A 47 -0.14 -12.61 19.67
N ALA A 48 -0.22 -11.87 20.79
CA ALA A 48 -1.35 -11.91 21.71
C ALA A 48 -2.45 -10.91 21.38
N GLY A 49 -2.22 -9.99 20.44
CA GLY A 49 -3.21 -8.99 20.02
C GLY A 49 -2.67 -7.57 19.90
N PRO A 50 -3.45 -6.66 19.28
CA PRO A 50 -3.10 -5.25 19.18
C PRO A 50 -3.01 -4.58 20.55
N ASP A 51 -2.00 -3.71 20.71
CA ASP A 51 -1.83 -2.92 21.93
C ASP A 51 -2.92 -1.83 22.01
N VAL A 52 -3.85 -1.96 22.95
CA VAL A 52 -4.99 -1.03 23.11
C VAL A 52 -4.59 0.43 23.38
N LEU A 53 -3.32 0.70 23.72
CA LEU A 53 -2.81 2.07 23.85
C LEU A 53 -2.41 2.70 22.50
N CYS A 54 -2.15 1.88 21.49
CA CYS A 54 -1.76 2.32 20.14
C CYS A 54 -2.77 1.95 19.07
N TRP A 55 -3.70 1.04 19.37
CA TRP A 55 -4.69 0.51 18.46
C TRP A 55 -6.09 0.72 19.01
N GLU A 56 -7.01 1.08 18.13
CA GLU A 56 -8.43 1.22 18.43
C GLU A 56 -9.28 0.51 17.37
N ARG A 57 -10.48 0.09 17.77
CA ARG A 57 -11.49 -0.41 16.83
C ARG A 57 -12.03 0.77 16.03
N GLU A 58 -12.31 0.55 14.76
CA GLU A 58 -12.82 1.60 13.84
C GLU A 58 -11.82 2.76 13.59
N GLY A 59 -10.57 2.63 14.07
CA GLY A 59 -9.50 3.61 13.82
C GLY A 59 -8.89 3.55 12.43
N PHE A 60 -9.31 2.59 11.58
CA PHE A 60 -8.76 2.46 10.24
C PHE A 60 -9.37 3.53 9.31
N ARG A 61 -8.61 4.58 9.01
CA ARG A 61 -8.96 5.64 8.06
C ARG A 61 -8.02 5.59 6.86
N ASP A 62 -8.48 5.05 5.75
CA ASP A 62 -7.61 4.81 4.59
C ASP A 62 -8.11 5.37 3.25
N VAL A 63 -9.30 5.98 3.18
CA VAL A 63 -9.88 6.42 1.90
C VAL A 63 -10.44 7.85 2.00
N LEU A 64 -10.32 8.62 0.92
CA LEU A 64 -10.99 9.91 0.76
C LEU A 64 -12.51 9.74 0.70
N GLY A 65 -13.23 10.47 1.55
CA GLY A 65 -14.70 10.64 1.42
C GLY A 65 -15.55 9.45 1.85
N ASP A 66 -14.96 8.32 2.22
CA ASP A 66 -15.68 7.20 2.83
C ASP A 66 -15.27 7.10 4.30
N LYS A 67 -16.13 7.62 5.19
CA LYS A 67 -16.17 7.09 6.55
C LYS A 67 -16.82 5.73 6.40
N SER A 68 -16.05 4.71 6.06
CA SER A 68 -16.57 3.34 5.93
C SER A 68 -17.34 3.03 7.22
N GLU A 69 -18.66 3.09 7.16
CA GLU A 69 -19.51 2.82 8.31
C GLU A 69 -19.23 1.38 8.74
N GLY A 70 -18.62 1.20 9.90
CA GLY A 70 -18.64 -0.06 10.62
C GLY A 70 -17.67 -1.16 10.17
N ALA A 71 -16.47 -0.82 9.68
CA ALA A 71 -15.40 -1.81 9.71
C ALA A 71 -14.89 -1.94 11.16
N LEU A 72 -15.33 -2.99 11.88
CA LEU A 72 -14.82 -3.39 13.20
C LEU A 72 -13.34 -3.82 13.18
N SER A 73 -12.52 -3.30 12.26
CA SER A 73 -11.09 -3.58 12.16
C SER A 73 -10.31 -2.74 13.16
N TRP A 74 -9.16 -3.28 13.58
CA TRP A 74 -8.13 -2.51 14.25
C TRP A 74 -7.46 -1.52 13.31
N GLY A 75 -7.33 -0.28 13.76
CA GLY A 75 -6.46 0.75 13.21
C GLY A 75 -5.61 1.39 14.31
N LEU A 76 -4.62 2.18 13.93
CA LEU A 76 -3.81 2.93 14.90
C LEU A 76 -4.56 4.17 15.39
N THR A 77 -4.31 4.55 16.63
CA THR A 77 -4.78 5.84 17.17
C THR A 77 -4.10 7.01 16.46
N ASP A 78 -4.74 8.18 16.46
CA ASP A 78 -4.17 9.41 15.89
C ASP A 78 -2.79 9.75 16.49
N ASP A 79 -2.59 9.51 17.80
CA ASP A 79 -1.30 9.71 18.47
C ASP A 79 -0.22 8.74 17.96
N ALA A 80 -0.57 7.46 17.74
CA ALA A 80 0.35 6.47 17.19
C ALA A 80 0.71 6.79 15.74
N LEU A 81 -0.27 7.19 14.92
CA LEU A 81 -0.06 7.64 13.55
C LEU A 81 0.79 8.90 13.49
N GLY A 82 0.55 9.88 14.36
CA GLY A 82 1.32 11.12 14.45
C GLY A 82 2.81 10.85 14.71
N ARG A 83 3.12 9.91 15.62
CA ARG A 83 4.50 9.48 15.88
C ARG A 83 5.17 8.85 14.65
N LEU A 84 4.47 7.97 13.94
CA LEU A 84 4.98 7.32 12.72
C LEU A 84 5.17 8.31 11.56
N CYS A 85 4.25 9.27 11.44
CA CYS A 85 4.22 10.27 10.38
C CYS A 85 5.19 11.43 10.62
N SER A 86 5.74 11.60 11.83
CA SER A 86 6.75 12.62 12.12
C SER A 86 7.87 12.63 11.07
N GLN A 87 8.27 13.83 10.66
CA GLN A 87 9.42 14.07 9.77
C GLN A 87 10.61 14.73 10.50
N SER A 88 10.41 15.16 11.76
CA SER A 88 11.38 15.94 12.52
C SER A 88 11.44 15.49 13.99
N PRO A 89 12.16 14.40 14.32
CA PRO A 89 12.82 13.49 13.39
C PRO A 89 11.86 12.42 12.83
N THR A 90 12.13 11.95 11.60
CA THR A 90 11.53 10.73 11.08
C THR A 90 11.95 9.52 11.94
N PRO A 91 11.04 8.63 12.35
CA PRO A 91 11.41 7.40 13.07
C PRO A 91 12.44 6.57 12.28
N GLY A 92 13.52 6.15 12.94
CA GLY A 92 14.65 5.46 12.29
C GLY A 92 14.25 4.30 11.38
N PRO A 93 13.43 3.33 11.85
CA PRO A 93 12.96 2.22 11.00
C PRO A 93 12.16 2.69 9.79
N VAL A 94 11.38 3.76 9.92
CA VAL A 94 10.57 4.30 8.82
C VAL A 94 11.45 5.05 7.80
N LEU A 95 12.51 5.73 8.25
CA LEU A 95 13.51 6.34 7.37
C LEU A 95 14.29 5.28 6.58
N GLU A 96 14.68 4.20 7.25
CA GLU A 96 15.36 3.06 6.62
C GLU A 96 14.47 2.39 5.57
N LEU A 97 13.19 2.15 5.89
CA LEU A 97 12.21 1.67 4.92
C LEU A 97 12.14 2.56 3.68
N GLN A 98 12.02 3.88 3.85
CA GLN A 98 11.99 4.82 2.73
C GLN A 98 13.25 4.76 1.87
N SER A 99 14.43 4.62 2.50
CA SER A 99 15.70 4.51 1.79
C SER A 99 15.77 3.21 0.97
N ARG A 100 15.30 2.09 1.52
CA ARG A 100 15.21 0.82 0.78
C ARG A 100 14.22 0.88 -0.37
N LEU A 101 13.09 1.57 -0.19
CA LEU A 101 12.09 1.80 -1.25
C LEU A 101 12.66 2.68 -2.38
N GLN A 102 13.39 3.75 -2.05
CA GLN A 102 14.08 4.57 -3.04
C GLN A 102 15.06 3.73 -3.87
N LEU A 103 15.92 2.94 -3.22
CA LEU A 103 16.86 2.06 -3.91
C LEU A 103 16.16 1.03 -4.81
N LEU A 104 15.01 0.51 -4.38
CA LEU A 104 14.22 -0.43 -5.16
C LEU A 104 13.60 0.21 -6.42
N ILE A 105 13.14 1.45 -6.32
CA ILE A 105 12.62 2.22 -7.44
C ILE A 105 13.73 2.64 -8.40
N ASP A 106 14.87 3.12 -7.90
CA ASP A 106 16.06 3.41 -8.72
C ASP A 106 16.50 2.17 -9.49
N ALA A 107 16.47 1.02 -8.80
CA ALA A 107 16.76 -0.26 -9.39
C ALA A 107 15.81 -0.58 -10.55
N ALA A 108 14.50 -0.35 -10.40
CA ALA A 108 13.51 -0.60 -11.45
C ALA A 108 13.60 0.38 -12.63
N ASN A 109 14.28 1.53 -12.46
CA ASN A 109 14.37 2.62 -13.44
C ASN A 109 15.83 2.97 -13.77
N PRO A 110 16.63 2.03 -14.33
CA PRO A 110 18.04 2.27 -14.58
C PRO A 110 18.27 3.45 -15.52
N GLY A 111 19.14 4.37 -15.12
CA GLY A 111 19.46 5.58 -15.89
C GLY A 111 18.41 6.69 -15.78
N VAL A 112 17.39 6.53 -14.95
CA VAL A 112 16.37 7.55 -14.69
C VAL A 112 16.26 7.82 -13.19
N ALA A 113 16.53 9.05 -12.79
CA ALA A 113 16.43 9.47 -11.39
C ALA A 113 14.95 9.74 -11.04
N CYS A 114 14.30 8.78 -10.39
CA CYS A 114 12.97 8.96 -9.81
C CYS A 114 13.09 9.35 -8.34
N THR A 115 12.19 10.18 -7.83
CA THR A 115 12.15 10.54 -6.40
C THR A 115 10.94 9.90 -5.74
N VAL A 116 11.15 9.11 -4.69
CA VAL A 116 10.08 8.53 -3.87
C VAL A 116 9.85 9.42 -2.67
N CYS A 117 8.62 9.90 -2.49
CA CYS A 117 8.21 10.64 -1.31
C CYS A 117 6.94 10.04 -0.71
N ARG A 118 6.71 10.31 0.58
CA ARG A 118 5.38 10.09 1.16
C ARG A 118 4.39 11.01 0.47
N MET A 119 3.17 10.53 0.27
CA MET A 119 2.13 11.36 -0.31
C MET A 119 1.90 12.61 0.55
N PRO A 120 1.95 13.81 -0.04
CA PRO A 120 1.86 15.03 0.74
C PRO A 120 0.41 15.32 1.14
N PRO A 121 0.18 16.02 2.26
CA PRO A 121 -1.15 16.55 2.60
C PRO A 121 -1.72 17.46 1.51
N ALA A 122 -0.86 18.06 0.69
CA ALA A 122 -1.28 18.81 -0.49
C ALA A 122 -2.11 18.00 -1.50
N ALA A 123 -2.07 16.65 -1.46
CA ALA A 123 -2.82 15.77 -2.38
C ALA A 123 -4.17 15.32 -1.79
N LEU A 124 -4.21 14.77 -0.57
CA LEU A 124 -5.44 14.24 0.05
C LEU A 124 -5.99 15.08 1.21
N GLY A 125 -5.34 16.18 1.58
CA GLY A 125 -5.63 16.95 2.79
C GLY A 125 -4.93 16.39 4.04
N ASP A 126 -5.04 17.13 5.14
CA ASP A 126 -4.39 16.78 6.41
C ASP A 126 -5.05 15.61 7.15
N GLU A 127 -6.29 15.27 6.77
CA GLU A 127 -7.08 14.22 7.43
C GLU A 127 -6.70 12.80 7.01
N VAL A 128 -6.00 12.65 5.87
CA VAL A 128 -5.54 11.34 5.39
C VAL A 128 -4.03 11.22 5.60
N PRO A 129 -3.59 10.46 6.62
CA PRO A 129 -2.18 10.31 6.88
C PRO A 129 -1.47 9.54 5.75
N PRO A 130 -0.18 9.82 5.49
CA PRO A 130 0.61 9.09 4.49
C PRO A 130 0.99 7.68 4.93
N LEU A 131 0.61 7.27 6.14
CA LEU A 131 0.78 5.93 6.67
C LEU A 131 -0.54 5.44 7.27
N ALA A 132 -0.82 4.17 7.11
CA ALA A 132 -1.90 3.47 7.78
C ALA A 132 -1.41 2.10 8.27
N ALA A 133 -2.10 1.51 9.23
CA ALA A 133 -1.85 0.13 9.63
C ALA A 133 -3.16 -0.53 10.04
N ASN A 134 -3.25 -1.83 9.78
CA ASN A 134 -4.34 -2.67 10.24
C ASN A 134 -3.80 -3.95 10.88
N ALA A 135 -4.60 -4.55 11.74
CA ALA A 135 -4.24 -5.78 12.44
C ALA A 135 -5.42 -6.77 12.49
N PRO A 136 -5.86 -7.30 11.34
CA PRO A 136 -7.05 -8.13 11.31
C PRO A 136 -6.88 -9.42 12.11
N THR A 137 -7.93 -9.83 12.84
CA THR A 137 -7.94 -11.06 13.63
C THR A 137 -9.07 -11.99 13.20
N ALA A 138 -9.03 -13.26 13.62
CA ALA A 138 -10.03 -14.25 13.19
C ALA A 138 -11.43 -13.99 13.77
N ALA A 139 -11.52 -13.12 14.79
CA ALA A 139 -12.78 -12.69 15.41
C ALA A 139 -13.50 -11.61 14.60
N GLU A 140 -12.85 -10.99 13.61
CA GLU A 140 -13.46 -9.94 12.80
C GLU A 140 -14.32 -10.51 11.68
N ASP A 141 -15.42 -9.82 11.41
CA ASP A 141 -16.27 -10.15 10.27
C ASP A 141 -15.51 -9.90 8.95
N ARG A 142 -15.68 -10.80 7.98
CA ARG A 142 -15.16 -10.63 6.62
C ARG A 142 -15.70 -9.36 5.94
N ALA A 143 -16.86 -8.86 6.38
CA ALA A 143 -17.44 -7.60 5.92
C ALA A 143 -16.64 -6.36 6.38
N ALA A 144 -15.72 -6.49 7.34
CA ALA A 144 -14.90 -5.37 7.81
C ALA A 144 -13.87 -4.86 6.79
N PHE A 145 -13.70 -5.56 5.65
CA PHE A 145 -12.68 -5.25 4.65
C PHE A 145 -13.28 -5.27 3.24
N ASN A 146 -14.03 -4.22 2.89
CA ASN A 146 -14.62 -4.07 1.56
C ASN A 146 -13.58 -3.71 0.49
N TRP A 147 -13.96 -3.92 -0.77
CA TRP A 147 -13.18 -3.49 -1.92
C TRP A 147 -13.09 -1.97 -1.97
N HIS A 148 -11.88 -1.44 -2.12
CA HIS A 148 -11.60 -0.01 -2.21
C HIS A 148 -10.35 0.26 -3.04
N ILE A 149 -10.08 1.53 -3.30
CA ILE A 149 -8.81 2.06 -3.81
C ILE A 149 -8.23 3.01 -2.75
N ASP A 150 -6.91 3.19 -2.73
CA ASP A 150 -6.26 4.07 -1.75
C ASP A 150 -6.39 5.55 -2.18
N ALA A 151 -6.16 5.81 -3.47
CA ALA A 151 -6.32 7.11 -4.11
C ALA A 151 -6.26 6.99 -5.64
N ASP A 152 -6.90 7.94 -6.33
CA ASP A 152 -6.77 8.11 -7.77
C ASP A 152 -6.50 9.60 -8.08
N PRO A 153 -5.39 9.96 -8.74
CA PRO A 153 -5.09 11.34 -9.15
C PRO A 153 -6.19 11.99 -10.01
N MET A 154 -7.02 11.20 -10.69
CA MET A 154 -8.21 11.68 -11.41
C MET A 154 -9.36 12.10 -10.49
N LEU A 155 -9.43 11.56 -9.28
CA LEU A 155 -10.54 11.76 -8.34
C LEU A 155 -10.18 12.71 -7.19
N LEU A 156 -8.97 13.29 -7.19
CA LEU A 156 -8.53 14.19 -6.14
C LEU A 156 -9.42 15.45 -5.99
N PRO A 157 -9.68 15.89 -4.75
CA PRO A 157 -10.35 17.16 -4.51
C PRO A 157 -9.47 18.34 -4.93
N PRO A 158 -10.06 19.53 -5.17
CA PRO A 158 -9.30 20.75 -5.37
C PRO A 158 -8.30 20.99 -4.22
N SER A 159 -7.03 21.14 -4.57
CA SER A 159 -5.91 21.24 -3.63
C SER A 159 -4.68 21.83 -4.34
N PRO A 160 -3.63 22.27 -3.59
CA PRO A 160 -2.38 22.71 -4.21
C PRO A 160 -1.77 21.68 -5.16
N TRP A 161 -1.99 20.38 -4.91
CA TRP A 161 -1.58 19.32 -5.83
C TRP A 161 -2.31 19.39 -7.17
N THR A 162 -3.65 19.48 -7.16
CA THR A 162 -4.42 19.57 -8.41
C THR A 162 -4.23 20.90 -9.12
N ASP A 163 -3.89 21.97 -8.41
CA ASP A 163 -3.55 23.26 -9.03
C ASP A 163 -2.25 23.16 -9.83
N TYR A 164 -1.26 22.42 -9.33
CA TYR A 164 0.03 22.26 -9.98
C TYR A 164 0.03 21.16 -11.05
N TYR A 165 -0.46 19.97 -10.72
CA TYR A 165 -0.40 18.81 -11.63
C TYR A 165 -1.66 18.62 -12.49
N SER A 166 -2.76 19.32 -12.19
CA SER A 166 -4.11 18.96 -12.68
C SER A 166 -4.53 17.55 -12.20
N ARG A 167 -5.70 17.10 -12.66
CA ARG A 167 -6.12 15.70 -12.55
C ARG A 167 -5.61 14.94 -13.77
N TYR A 168 -5.09 13.74 -13.57
CA TYR A 168 -4.48 12.93 -14.62
C TYR A 168 -4.58 11.44 -14.29
N PRO A 169 -4.54 10.53 -15.28
CA PRO A 169 -4.46 9.09 -15.02
C PRO A 169 -3.16 8.75 -14.28
N ASN A 170 -3.23 7.91 -13.25
CA ASN A 170 -2.09 7.64 -12.34
C ASN A 170 -0.76 7.33 -13.06
N ARG A 171 -0.80 6.54 -14.14
CA ARG A 171 0.38 6.10 -14.90
C ARG A 171 0.70 6.98 -16.12
N ASP A 172 0.18 8.19 -16.21
CA ASP A 172 0.42 9.11 -17.32
C ASP A 172 1.92 9.51 -17.41
N PRO A 173 2.59 9.41 -18.58
CA PRO A 173 4.03 9.67 -18.68
C PRO A 173 4.41 11.08 -18.26
N GLY A 174 5.48 11.19 -17.47
CA GLY A 174 5.97 12.47 -16.95
C GLY A 174 5.12 13.05 -15.82
N ARG A 175 4.07 12.34 -15.37
CA ARG A 175 3.32 12.70 -14.16
C ARG A 175 3.80 11.88 -12.96
N PRO A 176 3.69 12.41 -11.73
CA PRO A 176 3.97 11.65 -10.52
C PRO A 176 3.03 10.44 -10.40
N ARG A 177 3.58 9.26 -10.08
CA ARG A 177 2.82 8.01 -9.95
C ARG A 177 2.48 7.75 -8.48
N PHE A 178 1.21 7.56 -8.16
CA PHE A 178 0.69 7.24 -6.83
C PHE A 178 0.83 5.74 -6.58
N VAL A 179 1.58 5.39 -5.54
CA VAL A 179 2.00 4.01 -5.24
C VAL A 179 1.76 3.71 -3.77
N THR A 180 1.22 2.54 -3.45
CA THR A 180 1.16 2.04 -2.09
C THR A 180 2.27 1.01 -1.86
N ALA A 181 2.97 1.16 -0.74
CA ALA A 181 3.84 0.13 -0.18
C ALA A 181 3.13 -0.53 1.01
N LEU A 182 2.67 -1.77 0.84
CA LEU A 182 2.07 -2.60 1.90
C LEU A 182 3.11 -3.60 2.41
N LEU A 183 3.32 -3.63 3.72
CA LEU A 183 4.28 -4.52 4.39
C LEU A 183 3.56 -5.42 5.37
N TYR A 184 3.94 -6.70 5.42
CA TYR A 184 3.46 -7.63 6.45
C TYR A 184 4.50 -7.80 7.56
N LEU A 185 4.06 -7.55 8.79
CA LEU A 185 4.92 -7.45 9.97
C LEU A 185 4.96 -8.66 10.92
N PRO A 186 4.01 -9.64 10.91
CA PRO A 186 4.10 -10.83 11.75
C PRO A 186 5.44 -11.56 11.59
N ALA A 187 5.94 -12.15 12.68
CA ALA A 187 7.17 -12.96 12.63
C ALA A 187 6.98 -14.32 11.97
N GLU A 188 5.75 -14.82 12.01
CA GLU A 188 5.35 -16.04 11.34
C GLU A 188 4.00 -15.78 10.67
N TRP A 189 3.83 -16.33 9.46
CA TRP A 189 2.51 -16.46 8.88
C TRP A 189 2.41 -17.72 8.03
N ARG A 190 1.55 -18.65 8.43
CA ARG A 190 1.32 -19.89 7.68
C ARG A 190 0.25 -19.67 6.63
N ALA A 191 0.45 -20.24 5.44
CA ALA A 191 -0.51 -20.12 4.34
C ALA A 191 -1.93 -20.60 4.73
N GLU A 192 -2.01 -21.64 5.58
CA GLU A 192 -3.28 -22.20 6.09
C GLU A 192 -4.07 -21.23 6.98
N TRP A 193 -3.44 -20.19 7.55
CA TRP A 193 -4.12 -19.15 8.33
C TRP A 193 -4.92 -18.18 7.44
N GLY A 194 -4.67 -18.20 6.12
CA GLY A 194 -5.36 -17.36 5.14
C GLY A 194 -4.97 -15.88 5.25
N ALA A 195 -5.99 -15.02 5.24
CA ALA A 195 -5.86 -13.55 5.23
C ALA A 195 -5.10 -12.94 4.03
N PRO A 196 -5.28 -13.41 2.78
CA PRO A 196 -4.64 -12.75 1.63
C PRO A 196 -5.09 -11.29 1.49
N THR A 197 -4.19 -10.47 0.95
CA THR A 197 -4.58 -9.26 0.24
C THR A 197 -5.00 -9.65 -1.17
N ARG A 198 -6.14 -9.14 -1.60
CA ARG A 198 -6.79 -9.48 -2.87
C ARG A 198 -6.84 -8.25 -3.77
N PHE A 199 -6.51 -8.43 -5.04
CA PHE A 199 -6.54 -7.40 -6.09
C PHE A 199 -7.56 -7.83 -7.14
N LEU A 200 -8.53 -6.97 -7.42
CA LEU A 200 -9.60 -7.24 -8.38
C LEU A 200 -9.20 -6.66 -9.74
N ASP A 201 -9.10 -7.53 -10.75
CA ASP A 201 -9.17 -7.10 -12.13
C ASP A 201 -10.62 -6.77 -12.46
N THR A 202 -10.97 -5.48 -12.40
CA THR A 202 -12.34 -4.99 -12.51
C THR A 202 -13.01 -5.39 -13.82
N PRO A 203 -12.33 -5.32 -14.99
CA PRO A 203 -12.99 -5.65 -16.26
C PRO A 203 -13.32 -7.15 -16.42
N THR A 204 -12.59 -8.06 -15.76
CA THR A 204 -12.88 -9.51 -15.83
C THR A 204 -13.43 -10.11 -14.55
N ALA A 205 -13.54 -9.32 -13.48
CA ALA A 205 -13.90 -9.75 -12.12
C ALA A 205 -12.99 -10.87 -11.55
N ARG A 206 -11.78 -11.04 -12.10
CA ARG A 206 -10.81 -12.03 -11.61
C ARG A 206 -10.03 -11.45 -10.44
N VAL A 207 -9.69 -12.31 -9.47
CA VAL A 207 -8.96 -11.90 -8.27
C VAL A 207 -7.56 -12.49 -8.26
N LEU A 208 -6.56 -11.62 -8.09
CA LEU A 208 -5.18 -11.97 -7.76
C LEU A 208 -5.02 -11.91 -6.24
N GLU A 209 -4.41 -12.91 -5.63
CA GLU A 209 -4.18 -12.95 -4.18
C GLU A 209 -2.69 -12.97 -3.83
N THR A 210 -2.32 -12.30 -2.75
CA THR A 210 -0.97 -12.38 -2.18
C THR A 210 -1.04 -12.76 -0.71
N THR A 211 -0.24 -13.76 -0.32
CA THR A 211 -0.15 -14.22 1.06
C THR A 211 0.68 -13.27 1.92
N PRO A 212 0.31 -13.05 3.18
CA PRO A 212 0.95 -12.08 4.06
C PRO A 212 2.20 -12.65 4.75
N SER A 213 3.19 -13.04 3.96
CA SER A 213 4.44 -13.62 4.45
C SER A 213 5.28 -12.62 5.27
N PRO A 214 5.99 -13.04 6.33
CA PRO A 214 6.83 -12.14 7.14
C PRO A 214 7.79 -11.29 6.29
N GLY A 215 7.77 -9.97 6.47
CA GLY A 215 8.66 -9.04 5.78
C GLY A 215 8.37 -8.85 4.29
N ARG A 216 7.31 -9.48 3.76
CA ARG A 216 6.91 -9.28 2.38
C ARG A 216 6.41 -7.85 2.18
N LEU A 217 6.91 -7.25 1.11
CA LEU A 217 6.53 -5.93 0.61
C LEU A 217 5.74 -6.09 -0.69
N ILE A 218 4.62 -5.39 -0.79
CA ILE A 218 3.88 -5.20 -2.04
C ILE A 218 3.98 -3.73 -2.43
N LEU A 219 4.46 -3.46 -3.63
CA LEU A 219 4.28 -2.17 -4.30
C LEU A 219 3.12 -2.29 -5.29
N MET A 220 2.13 -1.43 -5.16
CA MET A 220 0.96 -1.44 -6.01
C MET A 220 0.55 -0.02 -6.41
N ASP A 221 -0.10 0.14 -7.55
CA ASP A 221 -0.75 1.41 -7.84
C ASP A 221 -1.92 1.67 -6.88
N GLN A 222 -2.05 2.91 -6.41
CA GLN A 222 -3.09 3.30 -5.45
C GLN A 222 -4.52 3.23 -6.01
N ASP A 223 -4.68 3.27 -7.34
CA ASP A 223 -5.95 3.18 -8.05
C ASP A 223 -6.38 1.72 -8.33
N ILE A 224 -5.65 0.71 -7.82
CA ILE A 224 -6.05 -0.70 -7.91
C ILE A 224 -7.14 -1.01 -6.90
N THR A 225 -8.24 -1.61 -7.37
CA THR A 225 -9.29 -2.11 -6.49
C THR A 225 -8.78 -3.32 -5.71
N HIS A 226 -8.72 -3.20 -4.39
CA HIS A 226 -8.20 -4.25 -3.55
C HIS A 226 -9.00 -4.39 -2.26
N SER A 227 -8.84 -5.54 -1.60
CA SER A 227 -9.44 -5.80 -0.30
C SER A 227 -8.53 -6.67 0.55
N VAL A 228 -8.73 -6.52 1.85
CA VAL A 228 -8.11 -7.37 2.85
C VAL A 228 -9.09 -8.48 3.23
N THR A 229 -8.58 -9.62 3.72
CA THR A 229 -9.42 -10.62 4.37
C THR A 229 -8.92 -10.88 5.78
N ALA A 230 -9.85 -11.13 6.70
CA ALA A 230 -9.51 -11.59 8.04
C ALA A 230 -8.88 -12.99 7.99
N PRO A 231 -7.96 -13.32 8.91
CA PRO A 231 -7.50 -14.69 9.08
C PRO A 231 -8.65 -15.63 9.45
N ASN A 232 -8.47 -16.91 9.20
CA ASN A 232 -9.41 -17.93 9.64
C ASN A 232 -9.08 -18.41 11.07
N ALA A 233 -9.94 -19.26 11.62
CA ALA A 233 -9.81 -19.76 13.00
C ALA A 233 -8.48 -20.49 13.30
N LEU A 234 -7.76 -20.99 12.29
CA LEU A 234 -6.46 -21.64 12.49
C LEU A 234 -5.37 -20.67 12.96
N ALA A 235 -5.54 -19.36 12.73
CA ALA A 235 -4.63 -18.34 13.25
C ALA A 235 -4.74 -18.15 14.78
N GLY A 236 -5.86 -18.58 15.38
CA GLY A 236 -6.22 -18.22 16.75
C GLY A 236 -6.41 -16.71 16.89
N ASP A 237 -5.86 -16.12 17.96
CA ASP A 237 -5.93 -14.69 18.23
C ASP A 237 -4.87 -13.85 17.52
N ARG A 238 -4.01 -14.49 16.69
CA ARG A 238 -2.89 -13.82 16.02
C ARG A 238 -3.39 -12.74 15.05
N PRO A 239 -2.96 -11.49 15.22
CA PRO A 239 -3.29 -10.43 14.28
C PRO A 239 -2.40 -10.47 13.05
N ARG A 240 -2.98 -10.20 11.88
CA ARG A 240 -2.23 -9.99 10.64
C ARG A 240 -1.79 -8.53 10.51
N TYR A 241 -0.74 -8.13 11.22
CA TYR A 241 -0.24 -6.76 11.14
C TYR A 241 0.23 -6.40 9.73
N SER A 242 -0.31 -5.31 9.18
CA SER A 242 0.27 -4.65 8.01
C SER A 242 0.52 -3.18 8.27
N LEU A 243 1.58 -2.67 7.66
CA LEU A 243 1.91 -1.26 7.59
C LEU A 243 1.84 -0.82 6.13
N VAL A 244 1.14 0.28 5.88
CA VAL A 244 0.90 0.87 4.56
C VAL A 244 1.60 2.22 4.53
N LEU A 245 2.38 2.47 3.48
CA LEU A 245 2.89 3.80 3.14
C LEU A 245 2.24 4.21 1.82
N LYS A 246 1.56 5.36 1.84
CA LYS A 246 1.10 6.03 0.63
C LYS A 246 2.23 6.88 0.10
N LEU A 247 2.67 6.57 -1.11
CA LEU A 247 3.84 7.15 -1.75
C LEU A 247 3.45 7.84 -3.05
N VAL A 248 4.30 8.78 -3.44
CA VAL A 248 4.34 9.28 -4.81
C VAL A 248 5.74 9.08 -5.36
N VAL A 249 5.82 8.55 -6.57
CA VAL A 249 7.07 8.40 -7.33
C VAL A 249 7.10 9.47 -8.40
N HIS A 250 7.90 10.50 -8.18
CA HIS A 250 8.12 11.58 -9.13
C HIS A 250 9.09 11.14 -10.23
N PRO A 251 8.73 11.30 -11.52
CA PRO A 251 9.69 11.19 -12.61
C PRO A 251 10.72 12.33 -12.54
N PRO A 252 11.85 12.25 -13.27
CA PRO A 252 12.85 13.32 -13.29
C PRO A 252 12.29 14.64 -13.84
N ASP A 253 12.61 15.76 -13.18
CA ASP A 253 12.28 17.09 -13.68
C ASP A 253 12.99 17.38 -15.01
N GLY A 254 12.23 17.82 -16.02
CA GLY A 254 12.76 18.14 -17.35
C GLY A 254 13.37 16.95 -18.09
N GLY A 255 13.15 15.73 -17.61
CA GLY A 255 13.62 14.48 -18.21
C GLY A 255 12.67 13.90 -19.26
N PRO A 256 12.93 12.67 -19.74
CA PRO A 256 12.05 11.99 -20.67
C PRO A 256 10.66 11.74 -20.04
N LEU A 257 9.61 11.86 -20.84
CA LEU A 257 8.24 11.53 -20.44
C LEU A 257 8.11 10.02 -20.24
N ILE A 258 8.41 9.56 -19.03
CA ILE A 258 8.34 8.15 -18.62
C ILE A 258 7.29 7.94 -17.56
N THR A 259 6.79 6.72 -17.46
CA THR A 259 6.04 6.24 -16.30
C THR A 259 7.03 5.48 -15.41
N PRO A 260 7.31 5.94 -14.17
CA PRO A 260 8.20 5.22 -13.26
C PRO A 260 7.76 3.77 -13.05
N ARG A 261 8.67 2.81 -13.23
CA ARG A 261 8.42 1.37 -13.04
C ARG A 261 8.49 1.00 -11.56
N LEU A 262 7.65 0.05 -11.14
CA LEU A 262 7.68 -0.52 -9.78
C LEU A 262 8.48 -1.81 -9.70
N ALA A 263 8.88 -2.39 -10.83
CA ALA A 263 9.65 -3.63 -10.90
C ALA A 263 10.58 -3.72 -12.12
N ARG A 264 11.72 -4.40 -11.90
CA ARG A 264 12.74 -4.68 -12.93
C ARG A 264 12.31 -5.77 -13.92
N SER A 265 11.67 -6.82 -13.41
CA SER A 265 11.29 -7.98 -14.22
C SER A 265 10.17 -7.62 -15.18
N GLU A 266 10.02 -8.42 -16.23
CA GLU A 266 8.81 -8.39 -17.05
C GLU A 266 7.58 -8.74 -16.23
N ALA A 267 6.45 -8.13 -16.57
CA ALA A 267 5.18 -8.39 -15.92
C ALA A 267 4.56 -9.69 -16.44
N VAL A 268 3.95 -10.46 -15.54
CA VAL A 268 2.97 -11.47 -15.93
C VAL A 268 1.63 -10.76 -16.11
N LEU A 269 1.02 -10.90 -17.28
CA LEU A 269 -0.27 -10.28 -17.57
C LEU A 269 -1.40 -11.12 -16.95
N PHE A 270 -2.29 -10.47 -16.21
CA PHE A 270 -3.43 -11.09 -15.54
C PHE A 270 -4.75 -10.45 -15.97
N GLY A 271 -5.81 -11.25 -16.04
CA GLY A 271 -7.15 -10.75 -16.34
C GLY A 271 -7.22 -9.99 -17.66
N SER A 272 -7.72 -8.76 -17.61
CA SER A 272 -7.86 -7.87 -18.76
C SER A 272 -6.53 -7.39 -19.34
N ALA A 273 -5.46 -7.31 -18.53
CA ALA A 273 -4.14 -6.89 -19.01
C ALA A 273 -3.58 -7.80 -20.13
N ALA A 274 -3.98 -9.08 -20.14
CA ALA A 274 -3.58 -10.04 -21.16
C ALA A 274 -4.26 -9.82 -22.53
N ARG A 275 -5.27 -8.95 -22.61
CA ARG A 275 -6.07 -8.73 -23.83
C ARG A 275 -5.55 -7.62 -24.73
N LYS A 276 -4.33 -7.13 -24.50
CA LYS A 276 -3.73 -6.07 -25.31
C LYS A 276 -3.73 -6.45 -26.80
N GLY A 277 -4.51 -5.74 -27.60
CA GLY A 277 -4.64 -5.99 -29.05
C GLY A 277 -5.76 -6.94 -29.46
N GLU A 278 -6.60 -7.39 -28.52
CA GLU A 278 -7.89 -7.98 -28.85
C GLU A 278 -8.93 -6.86 -29.14
N PRO A 279 -9.76 -7.01 -30.18
CA PRO A 279 -10.76 -6.01 -30.57
C PRO A 279 -11.91 -5.85 -29.55
#